data_AF-A0A1J8R4Q6-F1
#
_entry.id   AF-A0A1J8R4Q6-F1
#
_cell.length_a   1.000
_cell.length_b   1.000
_cell.length_c   1.000
_cell.angle_alpha   90.00
_cell.angle_beta   90.00
_cell.angle_gamma   90.00
#
_symmetry.space_group_name_H-M   'P 1'
#
loop_
_entity.id
_entity.type
_entity.pdbx_description
1 polymer ?
#
loop_
_entity_poly.entity_id
_entity_poly.type
_entity_poly.pdbx_seq_one_letter_code
_entity_poly.pdbx_strand_id
1 'polypeptide(L)'
;MIIINSETVARELLDKRSAIYSDRPVVRTNELTGMSFNTVLLPYGETLQRHRKIYHQVLRAEASASYNEMYSRQANQLVIHLLNTTVAEDLQKHIQAYSASLIMAVTYGHIAHGEEDLLLARAREFLDVVLRVLTPEKAAMFTAFPFLEKLPMWCFGGDYALMGCTKELSQQLLNEPFDKVKAQMEEGTASQSLVTDFLSQADDNTDEDTMKAVALTGYLAGMETVSL
;
A
#
# COMPACT_ATOMS: atom_id res chain seq x y z
N MET A 1 18.91 19.13 -6.58
CA MET A 1 17.46 19.21 -6.26
C MET A 1 16.87 20.37 -7.03
N ILE A 2 15.77 20.14 -7.76
CA ILE A 2 15.05 21.18 -8.51
C ILE A 2 13.62 21.20 -7.97
N ILE A 3 13.11 22.37 -7.61
CA ILE A 3 11.74 22.55 -7.10
C ILE A 3 10.90 23.24 -8.17
N ILE A 4 9.76 22.64 -8.51
CA ILE A 4 8.79 23.21 -9.46
C ILE A 4 7.63 23.79 -8.65
N ASN A 5 7.33 25.08 -8.84
CA ASN A 5 6.27 25.79 -8.12
C ASN A 5 5.28 26.49 -9.08
N SER A 6 5.18 26.02 -10.32
CA SER A 6 4.31 26.59 -11.34
C SER A 6 3.52 25.48 -12.02
N GLU A 7 2.18 25.61 -12.06
CA GLU A 7 1.28 24.63 -12.69
C GLU A 7 1.66 24.40 -14.16
N THR A 8 1.97 25.46 -14.90
CA THR A 8 2.31 25.37 -16.33
C THR A 8 3.58 24.55 -16.54
N VAL A 9 4.60 24.77 -15.71
CA VAL A 9 5.86 24.00 -15.74
C VAL A 9 5.61 22.56 -15.29
N ALA A 10 4.82 22.34 -14.24
CA ALA A 10 4.47 21.01 -13.76
C ALA A 10 3.75 20.20 -14.84
N ARG A 11 2.75 20.77 -15.52
CA ARG A 11 2.02 20.12 -16.63
C ARG A 11 2.93 19.81 -17.83
N GLU A 12 3.83 20.73 -18.17
CA GLU A 12 4.78 20.52 -19.26
C GLU A 12 5.74 19.36 -18.98
N LEU A 13 6.23 19.24 -17.75
CA LEU A 13 7.20 18.20 -17.37
C LEU A 13 6.53 16.87 -17.01
N LEU A 14 5.47 16.88 -16.22
CA LEU A 14 4.85 15.69 -15.64
C LEU A 14 3.80 15.03 -16.55
N ASP A 15 3.09 15.81 -17.39
CA ASP A 15 2.10 15.24 -18.31
C ASP A 15 2.71 15.04 -19.71
N LYS A 16 3.07 16.15 -20.37
CA LYS A 16 3.49 16.12 -21.78
C LYS A 16 4.84 15.43 -21.99
N ARG A 17 5.74 15.53 -21.01
CA ARG A 17 7.08 14.92 -21.04
C ARG A 17 7.24 13.83 -19.97
N SER A 18 6.12 13.23 -19.56
CA SER A 18 6.07 12.19 -18.51
C SER A 18 7.10 11.08 -18.73
N ALA A 19 7.31 10.62 -19.96
CA ALA A 19 8.28 9.56 -20.28
C ALA A 19 9.74 9.92 -19.93
N ILE A 20 10.08 11.21 -19.81
CA ILE A 20 11.43 11.69 -19.48
C ILE A 20 11.57 11.92 -17.97
N TYR A 21 10.50 12.39 -17.31
CA TYR A 21 10.53 12.86 -15.92
C TYR A 21 9.77 11.98 -14.91
N SER A 22 9.19 10.85 -15.34
CA SER A 22 8.44 9.94 -14.45
C SER A 22 9.33 8.99 -13.65
N ASP A 23 10.63 9.00 -13.86
CA ASP A 23 11.53 8.09 -13.14
C ASP A 23 11.61 8.44 -11.64
N ARG A 24 11.99 7.46 -10.82
CA ARG A 24 12.09 7.61 -9.36
C ARG A 24 13.56 7.55 -8.95
N PRO A 25 14.02 8.43 -8.05
CA PRO A 25 15.34 8.28 -7.46
C PRO A 25 15.47 6.90 -6.80
N VAL A 26 16.61 6.24 -6.98
CA VAL A 26 16.86 4.95 -6.33
C VAL A 26 16.96 5.16 -4.82
N VAL A 27 16.00 4.61 -4.08
CA VAL A 27 15.98 4.62 -2.62
C VAL A 27 16.50 3.27 -2.12
N ARG A 28 17.80 3.22 -1.76
CA ARG A 28 18.49 2.00 -1.32
C ARG A 28 17.81 1.30 -0.13
N THR A 29 17.12 2.06 0.72
CA THR A 29 16.39 1.51 1.87
C THR A 29 15.16 0.69 1.49
N ASN A 30 14.66 0.75 0.24
CA ASN A 30 13.52 -0.07 -0.20
C ASN A 30 13.83 -1.56 -0.18
N GLU A 31 14.98 -1.96 -0.73
CA GLU A 31 15.40 -3.36 -0.75
C GLU A 31 15.67 -3.88 0.66
N LEU A 32 16.17 -3.02 1.55
CA LEU A 32 16.42 -3.36 2.95
C LEU A 32 15.12 -3.54 3.74
N THR A 33 14.04 -2.85 3.37
CA THR A 33 12.74 -2.92 4.06
C THR A 33 11.77 -3.94 3.45
N GLY A 34 12.15 -4.58 2.34
CA GLY A 34 11.28 -5.49 1.60
C GLY A 34 10.27 -4.79 0.67
N MET A 35 10.37 -3.46 0.51
CA MET A 35 9.46 -2.65 -0.31
C MET A 35 9.88 -2.52 -1.79
N SER A 36 10.71 -3.43 -2.30
CA SER A 36 11.13 -3.39 -3.71
C SER A 36 9.97 -3.53 -4.70
N PHE A 37 8.85 -4.14 -4.28
CA PHE A 37 7.63 -4.28 -5.07
C PHE A 37 6.76 -3.01 -5.11
N ASN A 38 7.02 -2.04 -4.23
CA ASN A 38 6.14 -0.90 -4.00
C ASN A 38 6.05 -0.01 -5.25
N THR A 39 4.86 0.05 -5.86
CA THR A 39 4.60 0.79 -7.10
C THR A 39 5.06 2.25 -7.04
N VAL A 40 4.94 2.90 -5.89
CA VAL A 40 5.25 4.33 -5.72
C VAL A 40 6.73 4.62 -5.98
N LEU A 41 7.60 3.63 -5.72
CA LEU A 41 9.05 3.75 -5.75
C LEU A 41 9.71 2.94 -6.88
N LEU A 42 8.92 2.24 -7.70
CA LEU A 42 9.44 1.55 -8.87
C LEU A 42 10.04 2.56 -9.87
N PRO A 43 11.20 2.26 -10.47
CA PRO A 43 11.73 3.06 -11.56
C PRO A 43 10.80 2.97 -12.77
N TYR A 44 10.90 3.97 -13.65
CA TYR A 44 10.12 3.94 -14.89
C TYR A 44 10.55 2.77 -15.78
N GLY A 45 9.61 1.89 -16.12
CA GLY A 45 9.89 0.68 -16.90
C GLY A 45 8.64 -0.19 -17.05
N GLU A 46 8.83 -1.39 -17.62
CA GLU A 46 7.72 -2.32 -17.93
C GLU A 46 6.90 -2.71 -16.68
N THR A 47 7.56 -2.95 -15.55
CA THR A 47 6.89 -3.30 -14.28
C THR A 47 5.95 -2.18 -13.82
N LEU A 48 6.43 -0.92 -13.77
CA LEU A 48 5.60 0.21 -13.38
C LEU A 48 4.45 0.44 -14.36
N GLN A 49 4.69 0.27 -15.67
CA GLN A 49 3.65 0.38 -16.69
C GLN A 49 2.57 -0.70 -16.50
N ARG A 50 2.96 -1.94 -16.17
CA ARG A 50 2.02 -3.04 -15.87
C ARG A 50 1.19 -2.72 -14.63
N HIS A 51 1.81 -2.28 -13.53
CA HIS A 51 1.10 -1.87 -12.32
C HIS A 51 0.09 -0.75 -12.60
N ARG A 52 0.49 0.28 -13.36
CA ARG A 52 -0.40 1.40 -13.74
C ARG A 52 -1.58 0.95 -14.59
N LYS A 53 -1.36 0.03 -15.53
CA LYS A 53 -2.45 -0.55 -16.34
C LYS A 53 -3.48 -1.23 -15.46
N ILE A 54 -3.02 -2.00 -14.49
CA ILE A 54 -3.87 -2.71 -13.52
C ILE A 54 -4.66 -1.70 -12.66
N TYR A 55 -3.99 -0.69 -12.06
CA TYR A 55 -4.69 0.35 -11.30
C TYR A 55 -5.73 1.09 -12.14
N HIS A 56 -5.42 1.43 -13.39
CA HIS A 56 -6.37 2.10 -14.26
C HIS A 56 -7.60 1.25 -14.57
N GLN A 57 -7.48 -0.08 -14.64
CA GLN A 57 -8.61 -0.97 -14.87
C GLN A 57 -9.56 -1.04 -13.67
N VAL A 58 -9.02 -0.95 -12.45
CA VAL A 58 -9.82 -1.11 -11.21
C VAL A 58 -10.31 0.22 -10.65
N LEU A 59 -9.52 1.29 -10.78
CA LEU A 59 -9.86 2.62 -10.27
C LEU A 59 -10.66 3.47 -11.28
N ARG A 60 -11.06 2.90 -12.42
CA ARG A 60 -11.94 3.59 -13.37
C ARG A 60 -13.33 3.81 -12.76
N ALA A 61 -14.00 4.87 -13.18
CA ALA A 61 -15.30 5.27 -12.64
C ALA A 61 -16.35 4.15 -12.72
N GLU A 62 -16.37 3.35 -13.80
CA GLU A 62 -17.32 2.25 -13.91
C GLU A 62 -17.08 1.13 -12.88
N ALA A 63 -15.81 0.82 -12.59
CA ALA A 63 -15.44 -0.16 -11.58
C ALA A 63 -15.67 0.37 -10.15
N SER A 64 -15.45 1.67 -9.92
CA SER A 64 -15.77 2.28 -8.62
C SER A 64 -17.26 2.14 -8.25
N ALA A 65 -18.16 2.15 -9.25
CA ALA A 65 -19.59 2.05 -9.01
C ALA A 65 -20.03 0.67 -8.48
N SER A 66 -19.29 -0.41 -8.78
CA SER A 66 -19.62 -1.74 -8.24
C SER A 66 -19.34 -1.86 -6.74
N TYR A 67 -18.49 -0.98 -6.19
CA TYR A 67 -18.18 -0.94 -4.76
C TYR A 67 -19.12 -0.04 -3.94
N ASN A 68 -20.14 0.59 -4.55
CA ASN A 68 -21.06 1.53 -3.89
C ASN A 68 -21.78 0.94 -2.67
N GLU A 69 -22.20 -0.32 -2.76
CA GLU A 69 -22.87 -0.99 -1.63
C GLU A 69 -21.91 -1.16 -0.44
N MET A 70 -20.67 -1.55 -0.72
CA MET A 70 -19.63 -1.68 0.31
C MET A 70 -19.29 -0.33 0.94
N TYR A 71 -19.13 0.74 0.13
CA TYR A 71 -18.95 2.11 0.64
C TYR A 71 -20.08 2.52 1.56
N SER A 72 -21.33 2.22 1.19
CA SER A 72 -22.52 2.57 1.98
C SER A 72 -22.58 1.80 3.30
N ARG A 73 -22.30 0.49 3.28
CA ARG A 73 -22.25 -0.35 4.48
C ARG A 73 -21.17 0.12 5.46
N GLN A 74 -19.99 0.38 4.93
CA GLN A 74 -18.86 0.90 5.70
C GLN A 74 -19.21 2.28 6.29
N ALA A 75 -19.75 3.21 5.50
CA ALA A 75 -20.14 4.54 6.00
C ALA A 75 -21.17 4.45 7.14
N ASN A 76 -22.15 3.55 7.04
CA ASN A 76 -23.11 3.30 8.11
C ASN A 76 -22.44 2.76 9.38
N GLN A 77 -21.48 1.85 9.25
CA GLN A 77 -20.71 1.34 10.40
C GLN A 77 -19.90 2.46 11.07
N LEU A 78 -19.27 3.36 10.29
CA LEU A 78 -18.58 4.52 10.85
C LEU A 78 -19.55 5.38 11.67
N VAL A 79 -20.72 5.72 11.12
CA VAL A 79 -21.72 6.54 11.83
C VAL A 79 -22.14 5.88 13.14
N ILE A 80 -22.38 4.57 13.15
CA ILE A 80 -22.73 3.84 14.37
C ILE A 80 -21.60 3.91 15.41
N HIS A 81 -20.34 3.71 14.99
CA HIS A 81 -19.20 3.83 15.90
C HIS A 81 -19.11 5.24 16.47
N LEU A 82 -19.21 6.28 15.63
CA LEU A 82 -19.15 7.67 16.05
C LEU A 82 -20.27 8.06 17.03
N LEU A 83 -21.48 7.54 16.84
CA LEU A 83 -22.61 7.79 17.76
C LEU A 83 -22.40 7.13 19.14
N ASN A 84 -21.63 6.06 19.21
CA ASN A 84 -21.31 5.35 20.45
C ASN A 84 -20.07 5.91 21.15
N THR A 85 -19.29 6.77 20.50
CA THR A 85 -18.08 7.38 21.06
C THR A 85 -18.42 8.65 21.83
N THR A 86 -17.99 8.72 23.09
CA THR A 86 -18.30 9.84 24.00
C THR A 86 -17.13 10.83 24.19
N VAL A 87 -15.94 10.53 23.67
CA VAL A 87 -14.71 11.33 23.85
C VAL A 87 -14.13 11.80 22.51
N ALA A 88 -13.80 13.09 22.40
CA ALA A 88 -13.34 13.71 21.15
C ALA A 88 -11.95 13.22 20.68
N GLU A 89 -11.08 12.78 21.60
CA GLU A 89 -9.75 12.25 21.28
C GLU A 89 -9.79 10.90 20.52
N ASP A 90 -10.93 10.23 20.48
CA ASP A 90 -11.11 8.96 19.77
C ASP A 90 -11.59 9.13 18.32
N LEU A 91 -12.00 10.35 17.91
CA LEU A 91 -12.55 10.59 16.57
C LEU A 91 -11.53 10.29 15.45
N GLN A 92 -10.30 10.77 15.58
CA GLN A 92 -9.25 10.55 14.58
C GLN A 92 -8.94 9.06 14.45
N LYS A 93 -8.82 8.34 15.58
CA LYS A 93 -8.58 6.89 15.57
C LYS A 93 -9.71 6.13 14.89
N HIS A 94 -10.96 6.51 15.13
CA HIS A 94 -12.11 5.91 14.45
C HIS A 94 -12.09 6.13 12.95
N ILE A 95 -11.75 7.34 12.47
CA ILE A 95 -11.63 7.65 11.04
C ILE A 95 -10.47 6.84 10.42
N GLN A 96 -9.34 6.72 11.11
CA GLN A 96 -8.19 5.94 10.65
C GLN A 96 -8.50 4.44 10.57
N ALA A 97 -9.15 3.88 11.60
CA ALA A 97 -9.59 2.49 11.62
C ALA A 97 -10.64 2.20 10.54
N TYR A 98 -11.57 3.12 10.36
CA TYR A 98 -12.57 3.04 9.31
C TYR A 98 -11.95 3.01 7.92
N SER A 99 -11.03 3.93 7.65
CA SER A 99 -10.40 4.05 6.34
C SER A 99 -9.55 2.82 6.02
N ALA A 100 -8.80 2.33 7.00
CA ALA A 100 -8.05 1.08 6.87
C ALA A 100 -8.98 -0.12 6.61
N SER A 101 -10.09 -0.24 7.35
CA SER A 101 -11.08 -1.31 7.13
C SER A 101 -11.76 -1.22 5.76
N LEU A 102 -12.12 -0.01 5.32
CA LEU A 102 -12.73 0.21 4.02
C LEU A 102 -11.78 -0.21 2.88
N ILE A 103 -10.52 0.23 2.93
CA ILE A 103 -9.56 -0.09 1.86
C ILE A 103 -9.20 -1.58 1.91
N MET A 104 -9.14 -2.20 3.09
CA MET A 104 -9.00 -3.66 3.23
C MET A 104 -10.17 -4.40 2.57
N ALA A 105 -11.41 -3.94 2.79
CA ALA A 105 -12.60 -4.51 2.18
C ALA A 105 -12.60 -4.33 0.65
N VAL A 106 -12.23 -3.15 0.15
CA VAL A 106 -12.10 -2.90 -1.31
C VAL A 106 -11.02 -3.79 -1.92
N THR A 107 -9.88 -3.89 -1.26
CA THR A 107 -8.71 -4.56 -1.83
C THR A 107 -8.85 -6.08 -1.78
N TYR A 108 -9.24 -6.62 -0.62
CA TYR A 108 -9.23 -8.06 -0.34
C TYR A 108 -10.61 -8.64 -0.04
N GLY A 109 -11.68 -7.84 0.01
CA GLY A 109 -13.02 -8.33 0.37
C GLY A 109 -13.15 -8.68 1.85
N HIS A 110 -12.15 -8.33 2.66
CA HIS A 110 -12.08 -8.62 4.07
C HIS A 110 -12.59 -7.42 4.88
N ILE A 111 -13.71 -7.62 5.58
CA ILE A 111 -14.27 -6.61 6.47
C ILE A 111 -13.56 -6.74 7.82
N ALA A 112 -12.67 -5.81 8.12
CA ALA A 112 -11.97 -5.81 9.39
C ALA A 112 -12.90 -5.39 10.53
N HIS A 113 -12.94 -6.18 11.59
CA HIS A 113 -13.78 -5.94 12.77
C HIS A 113 -12.98 -5.23 13.86
N GLY A 114 -12.94 -3.89 13.80
CA GLY A 114 -12.33 -3.06 14.84
C GLY A 114 -10.80 -3.15 14.90
N GLU A 115 -10.23 -2.75 16.05
CA GLU A 115 -8.77 -2.69 16.26
C GLU A 115 -8.11 -4.06 16.48
N GLU A 116 -8.89 -5.13 16.66
CA GLU A 116 -8.39 -6.48 16.94
C GLU A 116 -7.99 -7.26 15.68
N ASP A 117 -8.20 -6.69 14.49
CA ASP A 117 -7.82 -7.35 13.25
C ASP A 117 -6.30 -7.41 13.09
N LEU A 118 -5.76 -8.63 13.15
CA LEU A 118 -4.33 -8.90 13.05
C LEU A 118 -3.71 -8.39 11.74
N LEU A 119 -4.44 -8.40 10.62
CA LEU A 119 -3.94 -7.90 9.34
C LEU A 119 -3.84 -6.37 9.36
N LEU A 120 -4.84 -5.69 9.93
CA LEU A 120 -4.79 -4.23 10.09
C LEU A 120 -3.66 -3.82 11.04
N ALA A 121 -3.50 -4.51 12.17
CA ALA A 121 -2.45 -4.22 13.15
C ALA A 121 -1.05 -4.38 12.55
N ARG A 122 -0.81 -5.48 11.84
CA ARG A 122 0.48 -5.73 11.14
C ARG A 122 0.75 -4.70 10.06
N ALA A 123 -0.26 -4.30 9.29
CA ALA A 123 -0.11 -3.28 8.27
C ALA A 123 0.25 -1.91 8.86
N ARG A 124 -0.36 -1.53 9.98
CA ARG A 124 -0.03 -0.31 10.71
C ARG A 124 1.39 -0.35 11.25
N GLU A 125 1.78 -1.45 11.91
CA GLU A 125 3.14 -1.63 12.41
C GLU A 125 4.17 -1.52 11.28
N PHE A 126 3.89 -2.18 10.15
CA PHE A 126 4.74 -2.10 8.96
C PHE A 126 4.87 -0.66 8.44
N LEU A 127 3.75 0.04 8.30
CA LEU A 127 3.73 1.41 7.79
C LEU A 127 4.45 2.39 8.74
N ASP A 128 4.26 2.25 10.06
CA ASP A 128 4.95 3.05 11.07
C ASP A 128 6.48 2.89 11.00
N VAL A 129 6.96 1.66 10.85
CA VAL A 129 8.40 1.41 10.71
C VAL A 129 8.90 1.97 9.38
N VAL A 130 8.18 1.72 8.28
CA VAL A 130 8.53 2.23 6.96
C VAL A 130 8.63 3.75 6.95
N LEU A 131 7.66 4.48 7.49
CA LEU A 131 7.67 5.94 7.51
C LEU A 131 8.84 6.51 8.32
N ARG A 132 9.22 5.85 9.42
CA ARG A 132 10.41 6.25 10.19
C ARG A 132 11.70 6.00 9.40
N VAL A 133 11.74 4.94 8.62
CA VAL A 133 12.95 4.42 7.97
C VAL A 133 13.20 5.05 6.59
N LEU A 134 12.14 5.33 5.83
CA LEU A 134 12.20 5.76 4.44
C LEU A 134 12.48 7.26 4.28
N THR A 135 13.31 7.83 5.16
CA THR A 135 13.65 9.25 5.08
C THR A 135 14.81 9.48 4.11
N PRO A 136 14.85 10.63 3.41
CA PRO A 136 15.96 10.96 2.51
C PRO A 136 17.33 10.91 3.20
N GLU A 137 17.39 11.26 4.49
CA GLU A 137 18.61 11.25 5.29
C GLU A 137 19.18 9.83 5.44
N LYS A 138 18.33 8.86 5.77
CA LYS A 138 18.70 7.45 5.91
C LYS A 138 19.07 6.85 4.55
N ALA A 139 18.31 7.17 3.50
CA ALA A 139 18.63 6.75 2.14
C ALA A 139 19.98 7.31 1.64
N ALA A 140 20.30 8.56 1.98
CA ALA A 140 21.57 9.19 1.63
C ALA A 140 22.77 8.48 2.29
N MET A 141 22.62 7.99 3.53
CA MET A 141 23.66 7.25 4.23
C MET A 141 24.07 5.97 3.49
N PHE A 142 23.10 5.15 3.07
CA PHE A 142 23.37 3.93 2.29
C PHE A 142 23.88 4.23 0.88
N THR A 143 23.46 5.36 0.30
CA THR A 143 23.97 5.81 -1.00
C THR A 143 25.44 6.25 -0.92
N ALA A 144 25.82 6.95 0.15
CA ALA A 144 27.19 7.41 0.37
C ALA A 144 28.14 6.28 0.83
N PHE A 145 27.63 5.32 1.61
CA PHE A 145 28.39 4.22 2.17
C PHE A 145 27.73 2.86 1.88
N PRO A 146 27.82 2.33 0.64
CA PRO A 146 27.14 1.09 0.25
C PRO A 146 27.57 -0.15 1.03
N PHE A 147 28.76 -0.15 1.64
CA PHE A 147 29.23 -1.29 2.45
C PHE A 147 28.40 -1.51 3.72
N LEU A 148 27.63 -0.51 4.16
CA LEU A 148 26.74 -0.62 5.32
C LEU A 148 25.62 -1.63 5.10
N GLU A 149 25.20 -1.88 3.85
CA GLU A 149 24.19 -2.89 3.51
C GLU A 149 24.62 -4.32 3.86
N LYS A 150 25.94 -4.57 3.98
CA LYS A 150 26.49 -5.88 4.32
C LYS A 150 26.57 -6.13 5.83
N LEU A 151 26.36 -5.10 6.64
CA LEU A 151 26.42 -5.21 8.09
C LEU A 151 25.03 -5.55 8.64
N PRO A 152 24.95 -6.38 9.69
CA PRO A 152 23.68 -6.65 10.35
C PRO A 152 23.04 -5.35 10.84
N MET A 153 21.78 -5.14 10.48
CA MET A 153 21.09 -3.87 10.73
C MET A 153 20.95 -3.53 12.22
N TRP A 154 20.97 -4.56 13.09
CA TRP A 154 20.97 -4.38 14.55
C TRP A 154 22.20 -3.63 15.08
N CYS A 155 23.33 -3.67 14.37
CA CYS A 155 24.57 -2.98 14.78
C CYS A 155 24.43 -1.45 14.76
N PHE A 156 23.51 -0.91 13.96
CA PHE A 156 23.30 0.53 13.79
C PHE A 156 22.34 1.12 14.82
N GLY A 157 21.63 0.28 15.57
CA GLY A 157 20.67 0.69 16.61
C GLY A 157 19.46 1.46 16.08
N GLY A 158 18.53 1.78 16.99
CA GLY A 158 17.35 2.60 16.71
C GLY A 158 16.53 2.09 15.52
N ASP A 159 16.15 3.01 14.64
CA ASP A 159 15.30 2.71 13.47
C ASP A 159 15.95 1.77 12.45
N TYR A 160 17.28 1.68 12.41
CA TYR A 160 17.97 0.78 11.49
C TYR A 160 17.74 -0.69 11.86
N ALA A 161 17.71 -1.01 13.16
CA ALA A 161 17.41 -2.35 13.63
C ALA A 161 16.00 -2.81 13.21
N LEU A 162 15.04 -1.87 13.18
CA LEU A 162 13.67 -2.14 12.72
C LEU A 162 13.61 -2.51 11.23
N MET A 163 14.52 -1.98 10.39
CA MET A 163 14.59 -2.33 8.96
C MET A 163 14.88 -3.82 8.74
N GLY A 164 15.63 -4.46 9.65
CA GLY A 164 15.94 -5.89 9.53
C GLY A 164 14.70 -6.77 9.68
N CYS A 165 13.73 -6.34 10.48
CA CYS A 165 12.52 -7.10 10.78
C CYS A 165 11.39 -6.85 9.77
N THR A 166 11.43 -5.75 9.00
CA THR A 166 10.33 -5.40 8.08
C THR A 166 10.24 -6.30 6.86
N LYS A 167 11.33 -6.96 6.44
CA LYS A 167 11.30 -7.88 5.29
C LYS A 167 10.32 -9.03 5.50
N GLU A 168 10.38 -9.69 6.65
CA GLU A 168 9.50 -10.80 6.97
C GLU A 168 8.04 -10.33 7.08
N LEU A 169 7.82 -9.20 7.76
CA LEU A 169 6.49 -8.59 7.87
C LEU A 169 5.91 -8.20 6.50
N SER A 170 6.75 -7.67 5.61
CA SER A 170 6.39 -7.34 4.24
C SER A 170 5.98 -8.58 3.44
N GLN A 171 6.70 -9.69 3.57
CA GLN A 171 6.36 -10.94 2.90
C GLN A 171 5.06 -11.55 3.43
N GLN A 172 4.82 -11.45 4.74
CA GLN A 172 3.55 -11.87 5.34
C GLN A 172 2.39 -11.02 4.80
N LEU A 173 2.53 -9.70 4.77
CA LEU A 173 1.50 -8.79 4.24
C LEU A 173 1.25 -8.94 2.73
N LEU A 174 2.23 -9.39 1.96
CA LEU A 174 2.05 -9.70 0.53
C LEU A 174 1.26 -10.98 0.32
N ASN A 175 1.57 -12.03 1.08
CA ASN A 175 1.06 -13.37 0.82
C ASN A 175 -0.23 -13.66 1.59
N GLU A 176 -0.26 -13.43 2.90
CA GLU A 176 -1.38 -13.85 3.74
C GLU A 176 -2.76 -13.32 3.30
N PRO A 177 -2.98 -12.01 3.03
CA PRO A 177 -4.29 -11.54 2.63
C PRO A 177 -4.66 -12.02 1.23
N PHE A 178 -3.69 -12.17 0.33
CA PHE A 178 -3.92 -12.67 -1.03
C PHE A 178 -4.30 -14.16 -1.03
N ASP A 179 -3.54 -14.97 -0.30
CA ASP A 179 -3.75 -16.42 -0.21
C ASP A 179 -5.09 -16.73 0.48
N LYS A 180 -5.50 -15.92 1.47
CA LYS A 180 -6.84 -15.99 2.07
C LYS A 180 -7.96 -15.77 1.05
N VAL A 181 -7.82 -14.77 0.18
CA VAL A 181 -8.83 -14.51 -0.88
C VAL A 181 -8.88 -15.68 -1.86
N LYS A 182 -7.72 -16.22 -2.26
CA LYS A 182 -7.63 -17.38 -3.15
C LYS A 182 -8.35 -18.60 -2.55
N ALA A 183 -8.12 -18.90 -1.27
CA ALA A 183 -8.83 -19.97 -0.57
C ALA A 183 -10.35 -19.74 -0.52
N GLN A 184 -10.79 -18.50 -0.23
CA GLN A 184 -12.22 -18.17 -0.24
C GLN A 184 -12.85 -18.30 -1.63
N MET A 185 -12.09 -18.08 -2.71
CA MET A 185 -12.57 -18.28 -4.08
C MET A 185 -12.75 -19.77 -4.39
N GLU A 186 -11.82 -20.62 -3.96
CA GLU A 186 -11.92 -22.08 -4.09
C GLU A 186 -13.12 -22.66 -3.32
N GLU A 187 -13.42 -22.09 -2.15
CA GLU A 187 -14.57 -22.44 -1.32
C GLU A 187 -15.90 -21.84 -1.81
N GLY A 188 -15.86 -20.88 -2.75
CA GLY A 188 -17.04 -20.16 -3.24
C GLY A 188 -17.63 -19.15 -2.26
N THR A 189 -16.88 -18.72 -1.25
CA THR A 189 -17.29 -17.78 -0.20
C THR A 189 -16.70 -16.37 -0.35
N ALA A 190 -15.86 -16.15 -1.38
CA ALA A 190 -15.19 -14.88 -1.61
C ALA A 190 -16.16 -13.72 -1.84
N SER A 191 -15.89 -12.60 -1.16
CA SER A 191 -16.57 -11.33 -1.39
C SER A 191 -15.94 -10.55 -2.54
N GLN A 192 -16.74 -9.74 -3.24
CA GLN A 192 -16.24 -8.88 -4.32
C GLN A 192 -15.13 -7.95 -3.81
N SER A 193 -14.01 -7.92 -4.53
CA SER A 193 -12.81 -7.17 -4.17
C SER A 193 -11.87 -7.03 -5.37
N LEU A 194 -10.92 -6.10 -5.28
CA LEU A 194 -9.89 -5.91 -6.29
C LEU A 194 -9.09 -7.20 -6.56
N VAL A 195 -8.76 -7.98 -5.52
CA VAL A 195 -8.02 -9.25 -5.68
C VAL A 195 -8.89 -10.34 -6.32
N THR A 196 -10.18 -10.44 -5.99
CA THR A 196 -11.07 -11.40 -6.68
C THR A 196 -11.28 -11.03 -8.15
N ASP A 197 -11.38 -9.74 -8.46
CA ASP A 197 -11.46 -9.25 -9.84
C ASP A 197 -10.17 -9.53 -10.63
N PHE A 198 -9.00 -9.49 -9.97
CA PHE A 198 -7.72 -9.90 -10.56
C PHE A 198 -7.65 -11.39 -10.85
N LEU A 199 -7.96 -12.22 -9.85
CA LEU A 199 -7.88 -13.67 -9.96
C LEU A 199 -8.90 -14.23 -10.95
N SER A 200 -10.07 -13.59 -11.11
CA SER A 200 -11.08 -14.00 -12.10
C SER A 200 -10.72 -13.64 -13.54
N GLN A 201 -9.89 -12.62 -13.75
CA GLN A 201 -9.40 -12.20 -15.08
C GLN A 201 -8.01 -12.78 -15.39
N ALA A 202 -7.43 -13.55 -14.48
CA ALA A 202 -6.12 -14.15 -14.63
C ALA A 202 -6.16 -15.39 -15.55
N ASP A 203 -5.31 -15.40 -16.57
CA ASP A 203 -4.96 -16.60 -17.35
C ASP A 203 -3.75 -17.32 -16.70
N ASP A 204 -3.40 -18.53 -17.15
CA ASP A 204 -2.25 -19.32 -16.66
C ASP A 204 -0.88 -18.61 -16.72
N ASN A 205 -0.76 -17.52 -17.48
CA ASN A 205 0.47 -16.71 -17.62
C ASN A 205 0.48 -15.45 -16.72
N THR A 206 -0.44 -15.34 -15.78
CA THR A 206 -0.61 -14.13 -14.97
C THR A 206 0.41 -14.06 -13.84
N ASP A 207 1.07 -12.92 -13.74
CA ASP A 207 2.10 -12.64 -12.72
C ASP A 207 1.44 -12.33 -11.37
N GLU A 208 1.29 -13.38 -10.54
CA GLU A 208 0.70 -13.30 -9.20
C GLU A 208 1.47 -12.32 -8.30
N ASP A 209 2.80 -12.24 -8.43
CA ASP A 209 3.64 -11.33 -7.65
C ASP A 209 3.32 -9.87 -7.98
N THR A 210 3.10 -9.54 -9.26
CA THR A 210 2.62 -8.22 -9.66
C THR A 210 1.26 -7.90 -9.03
N MET A 211 0.33 -8.86 -8.98
CA MET A 211 -1.00 -8.65 -8.39
C MET A 211 -0.92 -8.39 -6.88
N LYS A 212 -0.15 -9.22 -6.17
CA LYS A 212 0.16 -9.04 -4.73
C LYS A 212 0.76 -7.67 -4.47
N ALA A 213 1.73 -7.27 -5.29
CA ALA A 213 2.40 -5.97 -5.17
C ALA A 213 1.44 -4.78 -5.37
N VAL A 214 0.59 -4.83 -6.40
CA VAL A 214 -0.41 -3.79 -6.70
C VAL A 214 -1.44 -3.68 -5.57
N ALA A 215 -1.98 -4.81 -5.11
CA ALA A 215 -2.97 -4.85 -4.03
C ALA A 215 -2.40 -4.25 -2.74
N LEU A 216 -1.24 -4.74 -2.29
CA LEU A 216 -0.61 -4.25 -1.05
C LEU A 216 -0.19 -2.79 -1.14
N THR A 217 0.39 -2.35 -2.27
CA THR A 217 0.77 -0.95 -2.45
C THR A 217 -0.46 -0.03 -2.40
N GLY A 218 -1.56 -0.43 -3.03
CA GLY A 218 -2.80 0.34 -3.04
C GLY A 218 -3.39 0.46 -1.63
N TYR A 219 -3.39 -0.64 -0.90
CA TYR A 219 -3.85 -0.68 0.48
C TYR A 219 -3.03 0.22 1.42
N LEU A 220 -1.69 0.13 1.38
CA LEU A 220 -0.82 0.95 2.23
C LEU A 220 -0.93 2.44 1.91
N ALA A 221 -0.92 2.81 0.62
CA ALA A 221 -1.02 4.21 0.20
C ALA A 221 -2.39 4.82 0.56
N GLY A 222 -3.48 4.06 0.40
CA GLY A 222 -4.80 4.51 0.81
C GLY A 222 -4.91 4.66 2.33
N MET A 223 -4.37 3.71 3.10
CA MET A 223 -4.43 3.75 4.56
C MET A 223 -3.73 5.01 5.11
N GLU A 224 -2.56 5.35 4.58
CA GLU A 224 -1.82 6.55 4.98
C GLU A 224 -2.55 7.84 4.58
N THR A 225 -2.96 7.97 3.31
CA THR A 225 -3.51 9.24 2.80
C THR A 225 -4.85 9.62 3.38
N VAL A 226 -5.71 8.65 3.71
CA VAL A 226 -7.02 8.92 4.33
C VAL A 226 -6.88 9.16 5.85
N SER A 227 -5.73 8.83 6.43
CA SER A 227 -5.45 9.04 7.86
C SER A 227 -4.95 10.46 8.20
N LEU A 228 -4.56 11.24 7.18
CA LEU A 228 -4.05 12.61 7.26
C LEU A 228 -5.18 13.66 7.19
#